data_AF-A0A5D3B1M4-F1
#
_entry.id   AF-A0A5D3B1M4-F1
#
_cell.length_a   1.000
_cell.length_b   1.000
_cell.length_c   1.000
_cell.angle_alpha   90.00
_cell.angle_beta   90.00
_cell.angle_gamma   90.00
#
_symmetry.space_group_name_H-M   'P 1'
#
loop_
_entity.id
_entity.type
_entity.pdbx_description
1 polymer ?
#
loop_
_entity_poly.entity_id
_entity_poly.type
_entity_poly.pdbx_seq_one_letter_code
_entity_poly.pdbx_strand_id
1 'polypeptide(L)'
;MYPQLAVLLASLAAAQQLSCSAPAPDPCLSPSPGGLFVFRQRHEPDTGGDFGSWGIDGVEVLHCETQLPQDTITYGPTYSHEELGSYCLKSPLFAGENAFVEAEKEWAQSEVGEGVEEVWERAWNTAGRYISTLSSKCFKKPSKGVGVPQFFAVLQQLNRDRPTGQLLADRAIIPSDDTTYSLRDISEALSIITCDNTTLSAVSWPLAARGSFQEGAFEPASGLERAAGCPSDGIIYQPSTARPVPSETASWDSILRPSPRPITLSHDESKVYRAQQPADPRQKLAMFKEGDAEKDEWREERAQKKFGRDEL
;
A
#
# COMPACT_ATOMS: atom_id res chain seq x y z
N MET A 1 41.02 38.36 -3.06
CA MET A 1 40.19 37.92 -1.92
C MET A 1 38.76 38.31 -2.28
N TYR A 2 37.88 37.47 -2.84
CA TYR A 2 37.20 36.33 -2.22
C TYR A 2 36.44 35.48 -3.28
N PRO A 3 37.06 35.02 -4.38
CA PRO A 3 36.33 34.23 -5.38
C PRO A 3 35.81 32.91 -4.80
N GLN A 4 36.56 32.29 -3.89
CA GLN A 4 36.14 31.05 -3.22
C GLN A 4 34.96 31.25 -2.24
N LEU A 5 34.86 32.41 -1.58
CA LEU A 5 33.74 32.70 -0.68
C LEU A 5 32.45 33.00 -1.45
N ALA A 6 32.56 33.69 -2.58
CA ALA A 6 31.42 33.91 -3.48
C ALA A 6 30.93 32.59 -4.10
N VAL A 7 31.84 31.67 -4.45
CA VAL A 7 31.51 30.33 -4.94
C VAL A 7 30.85 29.47 -3.84
N LEU A 8 31.34 29.54 -2.61
CA LEU A 8 30.74 28.86 -1.44
C LEU A 8 29.35 29.41 -1.07
N LEU A 9 29.16 30.73 -1.16
CA LEU A 9 27.85 31.35 -0.92
C LEU A 9 26.87 31.05 -2.04
N ALA A 10 27.33 31.01 -3.31
CA ALA A 10 26.52 30.62 -4.45
C ALA A 10 26.13 29.13 -4.40
N SER A 11 27.02 28.25 -3.95
CA SER A 11 26.70 26.83 -3.79
C SER A 11 25.75 26.57 -2.63
N LEU A 12 25.84 27.32 -1.52
CA LEU A 12 24.84 27.28 -0.44
C LEU A 12 23.48 27.81 -0.89
N ALA A 13 23.45 28.91 -1.66
CA ALA A 13 22.21 29.48 -2.17
C ALA A 13 21.51 28.56 -3.18
N ALA A 14 22.27 27.88 -4.04
CA ALA A 14 21.74 26.88 -4.97
C ALA A 14 21.26 25.60 -4.27
N ALA A 15 21.88 25.22 -3.15
CA ALA A 15 21.41 24.11 -2.30
C ALA A 15 20.09 24.42 -1.58
N GLN A 16 19.65 25.69 -1.56
CA GLN A 16 18.36 26.13 -1.00
C GLN A 16 17.33 26.50 -2.07
N GLN A 17 17.65 26.27 -3.35
CA GLN A 17 16.74 26.56 -4.45
C GLN A 17 15.61 25.53 -4.46
N LEU A 18 14.37 26.02 -4.62
CA LEU A 18 13.21 25.19 -4.81
C LEU A 18 13.21 24.69 -6.26
N SER A 19 12.97 23.41 -6.46
CA SER A 19 12.75 22.86 -7.80
C SER A 19 11.54 23.55 -8.44
N CYS A 20 11.57 23.70 -9.76
CA CYS A 20 10.53 24.38 -10.53
C CYS A 20 10.34 25.89 -10.29
N SER A 21 11.11 26.54 -9.40
CA SER A 21 11.01 27.99 -9.19
C SER A 21 11.94 28.82 -10.08
N ALA A 22 13.07 28.25 -10.47
CA ALA A 22 14.04 28.85 -11.38
C ALA A 22 14.90 27.76 -12.02
N PRO A 23 15.54 28.03 -13.18
CA PRO A 23 16.49 27.10 -13.78
C PRO A 23 17.60 26.76 -12.77
N ALA A 24 17.77 25.48 -12.46
CA ALA A 24 18.88 25.04 -11.64
C ALA A 24 20.17 25.05 -12.49
N PRO A 25 21.24 25.74 -12.05
CA PRO A 25 22.51 25.77 -12.79
C PRO A 25 23.23 24.41 -12.77
N ASP A 26 22.99 23.58 -11.73
CA ASP A 26 23.55 22.24 -11.60
C ASP A 26 22.44 21.22 -11.22
N PRO A 27 22.19 20.20 -12.07
CA PRO A 27 21.21 19.14 -11.78
C PRO A 27 21.57 18.24 -10.58
N CYS A 28 22.78 18.36 -10.02
CA CYS A 28 23.15 17.70 -8.77
C CYS A 28 22.72 18.47 -7.51
N LEU A 29 22.47 19.78 -7.61
CA LEU A 29 22.07 20.62 -6.48
C LEU A 29 20.56 20.74 -6.33
N SER A 30 19.83 20.67 -7.43
CA SER A 30 18.36 20.71 -7.46
C SER A 30 17.83 19.84 -8.60
N PRO A 31 16.78 19.04 -8.39
CA PRO A 31 16.18 18.23 -9.43
C PRO A 31 15.72 19.06 -10.65
N SER A 32 16.25 18.73 -11.82
CA SER A 32 15.89 19.35 -13.10
C SER A 32 16.22 18.42 -14.28
N PRO A 33 15.39 18.34 -15.34
CA PRO A 33 14.13 19.10 -15.55
C PRO A 33 12.91 18.46 -14.85
N GLY A 34 13.06 17.25 -14.29
CA GLY A 34 12.08 16.61 -13.43
C GLY A 34 12.20 17.09 -12.00
N GLY A 35 11.44 18.12 -11.65
CA GLY A 35 11.50 18.78 -10.33
C GLY A 35 10.17 18.83 -9.60
N LEU A 36 9.08 18.43 -10.24
CA LEU A 36 7.77 18.31 -9.62
C LEU A 36 7.56 16.83 -9.29
N PHE A 37 7.40 16.52 -8.01
CA PHE A 37 7.19 15.16 -7.54
C PHE A 37 5.73 14.97 -7.15
N VAL A 38 5.14 13.82 -7.45
CA VAL A 38 3.82 13.44 -6.92
C VAL A 38 4.01 12.20 -6.08
N PHE A 39 4.15 12.38 -4.77
CA PHE A 39 4.27 11.27 -3.83
C PHE A 39 2.88 10.68 -3.57
N ARG A 40 2.73 9.37 -3.70
CA ARG A 40 1.43 8.70 -3.60
C ARG A 40 1.42 7.73 -2.42
N GLN A 41 0.32 7.77 -1.67
CA GLN A 41 -0.01 6.80 -0.65
C GLN A 41 -1.31 6.10 -1.03
N ARG A 42 -1.39 4.81 -0.73
CA ARG A 42 -2.60 3.99 -0.95
C ARG A 42 -3.14 3.50 0.38
N HIS A 43 -4.46 3.46 0.47
CA HIS A 43 -5.18 2.96 1.63
C HIS A 43 -5.21 1.42 1.61
N GLU A 44 -4.78 0.80 2.72
CA GLU A 44 -4.57 -0.64 2.85
C GLU A 44 -5.43 -1.22 3.98
N PRO A 45 -6.75 -1.43 3.81
CA PRO A 45 -7.64 -1.86 4.90
C PRO A 45 -7.21 -3.20 5.55
N ASP A 46 -6.55 -4.07 4.78
CA ASP A 46 -6.08 -5.39 5.24
C ASP A 46 -4.88 -5.33 6.19
N THR A 47 -4.18 -4.19 6.28
CA THR A 47 -3.01 -4.05 7.16
C THR A 47 -3.37 -3.73 8.61
N GLY A 48 -4.47 -3.01 8.85
CA GLY A 48 -4.86 -2.60 10.21
C GLY A 48 -4.64 -1.12 10.51
N GLY A 49 -5.44 -0.57 11.41
CA GLY A 49 -5.21 0.76 11.98
C GLY A 49 -6.51 1.47 12.37
N ASP A 50 -6.52 2.08 13.56
CA ASP A 50 -7.70 2.77 14.10
C ASP A 50 -8.15 3.95 13.22
N PHE A 51 -7.19 4.62 12.57
CA PHE A 51 -7.41 5.75 11.67
C PHE A 51 -7.21 5.39 10.20
N GLY A 52 -7.15 4.10 9.89
CA GLY A 52 -6.84 3.56 8.57
C GLY A 52 -5.34 3.49 8.29
N SER A 53 -4.96 2.46 7.55
CA SER A 53 -3.58 2.15 7.16
C SER A 53 -3.27 2.75 5.80
N TRP A 54 -2.15 3.49 5.72
CA TRP A 54 -1.68 4.10 4.48
C TRP A 54 -0.25 3.67 4.21
N GLY A 55 -0.03 3.04 3.07
CA GLY A 55 1.29 2.60 2.61
C GLY A 55 1.80 3.46 1.47
N ILE A 56 3.11 3.41 1.24
CA ILE A 56 3.76 4.04 0.08
C ILE A 56 3.30 3.30 -1.18
N ASP A 57 2.69 4.02 -2.11
CA ASP A 57 2.33 3.50 -3.42
C ASP A 57 3.43 3.79 -4.46
N GLY A 58 4.06 4.96 -4.35
CA GLY A 58 5.21 5.34 -5.17
C GLY A 58 5.37 6.84 -5.31
N VAL A 59 6.12 7.25 -6.32
CA VAL A 59 6.32 8.65 -6.68
C VAL A 59 6.35 8.81 -8.19
N GLU A 60 5.74 9.87 -8.70
CA GLU A 60 5.89 10.29 -10.09
C GLU A 60 6.90 11.46 -10.15
N VAL A 61 7.76 11.44 -11.17
CA VAL A 61 8.69 12.54 -11.46
C VAL A 61 8.17 13.26 -12.69
N LEU A 62 7.74 14.51 -12.53
CA LEU A 62 7.15 15.32 -13.58
C LEU A 62 8.06 16.49 -13.95
N HIS A 63 7.99 16.88 -15.22
CA HIS A 63 8.56 18.14 -15.69
C HIS A 63 7.88 19.33 -15.03
N CYS A 64 8.67 20.33 -14.64
CA CYS A 64 8.17 21.53 -13.98
C CYS A 64 7.19 22.35 -14.85
N GLU A 65 7.45 22.46 -16.15
CA GLU A 65 6.66 23.31 -17.05
C GLU A 65 5.48 22.58 -17.67
N THR A 66 5.70 21.35 -18.16
CA THR A 66 4.68 20.59 -18.89
C THR A 66 3.84 19.71 -17.98
N GLN A 67 4.29 19.44 -16.74
CA GLN A 67 3.67 18.50 -15.80
C GLN A 67 3.51 17.07 -16.37
N LEU A 68 4.20 16.76 -17.45
CA LEU A 68 4.24 15.42 -18.03
C LEU A 68 5.30 14.57 -17.32
N PRO A 69 5.16 13.23 -17.31
CA PRO A 69 6.18 12.33 -16.79
C PRO A 69 7.54 12.59 -17.41
N GLN A 70 8.57 12.62 -16.55
CA GLN A 70 9.97 12.67 -16.97
C GLN A 70 10.47 11.23 -17.15
N ASP A 71 10.19 10.64 -18.30
CA ASP A 71 10.55 9.26 -18.65
C ASP A 71 11.57 9.19 -19.82
N THR A 72 12.03 10.35 -20.29
CA THR A 72 12.92 10.43 -21.47
C THR A 72 14.41 10.54 -21.10
N ILE A 73 14.75 11.30 -20.06
CA ILE A 73 16.15 11.53 -19.64
C ILE A 73 16.48 10.67 -18.43
N THR A 74 17.29 9.63 -18.65
CA THR A 74 17.72 8.71 -17.59
C THR A 74 19.01 9.19 -16.90
N TYR A 75 19.08 9.03 -15.59
CA TYR A 75 20.25 9.37 -14.76
C TYR A 75 20.86 8.18 -14.02
N GLY A 76 20.15 7.04 -14.03
CA GLY A 76 20.60 5.74 -13.57
C GLY A 76 20.13 4.60 -14.48
N PRO A 77 20.74 3.41 -14.39
CA PRO A 77 20.31 2.22 -15.11
C PRO A 77 19.06 1.60 -14.45
N THR A 78 18.45 0.63 -15.14
CA THR A 78 17.51 -0.29 -14.49
C THR A 78 18.25 -1.23 -13.56
N TYR A 79 17.56 -1.71 -12.53
CA TYR A 79 18.03 -2.76 -11.63
C TYR A 79 16.92 -3.78 -11.42
N SER A 80 17.28 -5.03 -11.15
CA SER A 80 16.33 -6.05 -10.69
C SER A 80 16.04 -5.89 -9.20
N HIS A 81 14.97 -6.50 -8.72
CA HIS A 81 14.61 -6.51 -7.30
C HIS A 81 15.75 -7.02 -6.40
N GLU A 82 16.53 -8.03 -6.82
CA GLU A 82 17.66 -8.54 -6.03
C GLU A 82 18.81 -7.52 -5.93
N GLU A 83 19.09 -6.80 -7.03
CA GLU A 83 20.08 -5.72 -7.02
C GLU A 83 19.65 -4.59 -6.08
N LEU A 84 18.38 -4.18 -6.14
CA LEU A 84 17.82 -3.13 -5.28
C LEU A 84 17.88 -3.51 -3.80
N GLY A 85 17.38 -4.70 -3.46
CA GLY A 85 17.46 -5.25 -2.10
C GLY A 85 18.91 -5.29 -1.61
N SER A 86 19.85 -5.74 -2.45
CA SER A 86 21.28 -5.76 -2.09
C SER A 86 21.87 -4.37 -1.83
N TYR A 87 21.51 -3.36 -2.63
CA TYR A 87 21.98 -1.99 -2.41
C TYR A 87 21.42 -1.39 -1.12
N CYS A 88 20.13 -1.60 -0.86
CA CYS A 88 19.46 -1.10 0.34
C CYS A 88 19.97 -1.78 1.61
N LEU A 89 20.06 -3.12 1.62
CA LEU A 89 20.55 -3.89 2.77
C LEU A 89 21.99 -3.53 3.17
N LYS A 90 22.86 -3.24 2.19
CA LYS A 90 24.26 -2.83 2.43
C LYS A 90 24.40 -1.36 2.84
N SER A 91 23.34 -0.57 2.68
CA SER A 91 23.38 0.86 2.96
C SER A 91 23.26 1.14 4.46
N PRO A 92 24.05 2.07 5.01
CA PRO A 92 23.88 2.49 6.39
C PRO A 92 22.52 3.17 6.65
N LEU A 93 21.81 3.60 5.60
CA LEU A 93 20.47 4.20 5.71
C LEU A 93 19.41 3.23 6.25
N PHE A 94 19.60 1.93 6.05
CA PHE A 94 18.64 0.89 6.44
C PHE A 94 19.04 0.14 7.71
N ALA A 95 20.11 0.57 8.40
CA ALA A 95 20.53 0.07 9.73
C ALA A 95 20.55 -1.47 9.92
N GLY A 96 20.69 -2.25 8.84
CA GLY A 96 20.70 -3.72 8.86
C GLY A 96 19.37 -4.36 8.45
N GLU A 97 19.29 -5.69 8.60
CA GLU A 97 18.19 -6.50 8.05
C GLU A 97 16.82 -6.14 8.62
N ASN A 98 16.71 -5.92 9.94
CA ASN A 98 15.42 -5.60 10.55
C ASN A 98 14.83 -4.28 10.03
N ALA A 99 15.63 -3.22 9.97
CA ALA A 99 15.13 -1.93 9.49
C ALA A 99 14.92 -1.92 7.97
N PHE A 100 15.62 -2.77 7.21
CA PHE A 100 15.27 -3.06 5.82
C PHE A 100 13.88 -3.72 5.69
N VAL A 101 13.61 -4.77 6.46
CA VAL A 101 12.30 -5.44 6.47
C VAL A 101 11.17 -4.51 6.92
N GLU A 102 11.40 -3.67 7.94
CA GLU A 102 10.41 -2.67 8.35
C GLU A 102 10.17 -1.62 7.27
N ALA A 103 11.21 -1.20 6.54
CA ALA A 103 11.06 -0.28 5.43
C ALA A 103 10.22 -0.86 4.29
N GLU A 104 10.34 -2.16 4.00
CA GLU A 104 9.49 -2.84 3.02
C GLU A 104 8.02 -2.87 3.46
N LYS A 105 7.75 -3.08 4.76
CA LYS A 105 6.38 -3.06 5.31
C LYS A 105 5.68 -1.71 5.21
N GLU A 106 6.40 -0.60 5.04
CA GLU A 106 5.80 0.72 4.83
C GLU A 106 5.19 0.89 3.44
N TRP A 107 5.46 -0.02 2.50
CA TRP A 107 4.90 0.02 1.15
C TRP A 107 3.54 -0.67 1.09
N ALA A 108 2.63 -0.07 0.33
CA ALA A 108 1.31 -0.65 0.08
C ALA A 108 1.48 -1.95 -0.73
N GLN A 109 0.76 -3.02 -0.36
CA GLN A 109 0.93 -4.34 -0.97
C GLN A 109 0.47 -4.32 -2.42
N SER A 110 1.23 -4.90 -3.34
CA SER A 110 0.84 -4.86 -4.75
C SER A 110 -0.37 -5.74 -5.07
N GLU A 111 -0.72 -5.80 -6.35
CA GLU A 111 -1.71 -6.73 -6.86
C GLU A 111 -1.42 -8.18 -6.45
N VAL A 112 -2.46 -9.01 -6.42
CA VAL A 112 -2.38 -10.40 -5.96
C VAL A 112 -1.28 -11.16 -6.70
N GLY A 113 -0.24 -11.58 -5.96
CA GLY A 113 0.86 -12.39 -6.47
C GLY A 113 2.16 -11.64 -6.78
N GLU A 114 2.20 -10.31 -6.61
CA GLU A 114 3.43 -9.50 -6.69
C GLU A 114 3.96 -9.22 -5.27
N GLY A 115 5.25 -9.49 -5.04
CA GLY A 115 5.93 -9.19 -3.80
C GLY A 115 6.31 -7.71 -3.68
N VAL A 116 6.68 -7.28 -2.47
CA VAL A 116 7.14 -5.90 -2.23
C VAL A 116 8.43 -5.57 -2.98
N GLU A 117 9.27 -6.58 -3.23
CA GLU A 117 10.54 -6.41 -3.93
C GLU A 117 10.31 -5.99 -5.40
N GLU A 118 9.29 -6.53 -6.06
CA GLU A 118 8.86 -6.13 -7.41
C GLU A 118 8.23 -4.73 -7.43
N VAL A 119 7.52 -4.34 -6.37
CA VAL A 119 7.03 -2.95 -6.21
C VAL A 119 8.21 -1.99 -6.17
N TRP A 120 9.25 -2.32 -5.42
CA TRP A 120 10.47 -1.52 -5.35
C TRP A 120 11.18 -1.47 -6.70
N GLU A 121 11.26 -2.60 -7.39
CA GLU A 121 11.78 -2.67 -8.77
C GLU A 121 11.07 -1.69 -9.69
N ARG A 122 9.74 -1.75 -9.72
CA ARG A 122 8.92 -0.83 -10.51
C ARG A 122 9.13 0.61 -10.10
N ALA A 123 9.09 0.94 -8.82
CA ALA A 123 9.25 2.31 -8.32
C ALA A 123 10.61 2.92 -8.71
N TRP A 124 11.70 2.17 -8.61
CA TRP A 124 13.01 2.64 -9.06
C TRP A 124 13.05 2.80 -10.58
N ASN A 125 12.58 1.79 -11.32
CA ASN A 125 12.72 1.73 -12.77
C ASN A 125 11.81 2.73 -13.50
N THR A 126 10.67 3.13 -12.93
CA THR A 126 9.73 4.10 -13.52
C THR A 126 9.89 5.52 -12.99
N ALA A 127 10.52 5.71 -11.83
CA ALA A 127 10.67 7.03 -11.23
C ALA A 127 12.09 7.32 -10.75
N GLY A 128 12.64 6.51 -9.83
CA GLY A 128 13.92 6.80 -9.17
C GLY A 128 15.09 7.07 -10.12
N ARG A 129 15.19 6.28 -11.19
CA ARG A 129 16.26 6.42 -12.21
C ARG A 129 16.18 7.70 -13.05
N TYR A 130 15.07 8.41 -13.02
CA TYR A 130 14.83 9.68 -13.73
C TYR A 130 15.11 10.91 -12.86
N ILE A 131 15.49 10.72 -11.60
CA ILE A 131 15.83 11.80 -10.67
C ILE A 131 17.29 12.20 -10.87
N SER A 132 17.49 13.42 -11.36
CA SER A 132 18.81 13.96 -11.73
C SER A 132 19.85 13.94 -10.60
N THR A 133 19.44 14.30 -9.38
CA THR A 133 20.35 14.38 -8.22
C THR A 133 20.77 13.01 -7.69
N LEU A 134 20.08 11.94 -8.09
CA LEU A 134 20.42 10.54 -7.77
C LEU A 134 21.42 9.93 -8.77
N SER A 135 21.88 10.70 -9.76
CA SER A 135 22.94 10.26 -10.65
C SER A 135 24.22 9.98 -9.88
N SER A 136 24.92 8.89 -10.20
CA SER A 136 26.16 8.48 -9.52
C SER A 136 27.23 9.59 -9.50
N LYS A 137 27.27 10.45 -10.53
CA LYS A 137 28.19 11.60 -10.63
C LYS A 137 27.95 12.70 -9.58
N CYS A 138 26.75 12.76 -8.99
CA CYS A 138 26.40 13.75 -7.98
C CYS A 138 26.91 13.36 -6.57
N PHE A 139 27.41 12.13 -6.41
CA PHE A 139 27.93 11.64 -5.13
C PHE A 139 29.44 11.83 -5.05
N LYS A 140 29.94 12.19 -3.86
CA LYS A 140 31.39 12.33 -3.59
C LYS A 140 32.17 11.03 -3.85
N LYS A 141 31.53 9.89 -3.67
CA LYS A 141 32.07 8.55 -3.97
C LYS A 141 31.10 7.85 -4.95
N PRO A 142 31.25 8.09 -6.27
CA PRO A 142 30.41 7.44 -7.26
C PRO A 142 30.54 5.92 -7.18
N SER A 143 29.43 5.21 -7.08
CA SER A 143 29.36 3.76 -7.21
C SER A 143 28.07 3.35 -7.92
N LYS A 144 28.04 2.10 -8.41
CA LYS A 144 26.80 1.49 -8.93
C LYS A 144 25.78 1.44 -7.79
N GLY A 145 24.52 1.77 -8.08
CA GLY A 145 23.42 1.71 -7.12
C GLY A 145 23.43 2.76 -6.01
N VAL A 146 24.35 3.74 -6.00
CA VAL A 146 24.48 4.69 -4.86
C VAL A 146 23.23 5.52 -4.60
N GLY A 147 22.44 5.82 -5.64
CA GLY A 147 21.17 6.57 -5.52
C GLY A 147 19.98 5.70 -5.07
N VAL A 148 20.08 4.38 -5.14
CA VAL A 148 18.96 3.46 -4.84
C VAL A 148 18.55 3.57 -3.36
N PRO A 149 19.45 3.42 -2.38
CA PRO A 149 19.05 3.53 -0.97
C PRO A 149 18.53 4.92 -0.61
N GLN A 150 19.05 5.97 -1.25
CA GLN A 150 18.59 7.34 -1.04
C GLN A 150 17.15 7.53 -1.51
N PHE A 151 16.81 6.97 -2.67
CA PHE A 151 15.45 7.00 -3.21
C PHE A 151 14.43 6.45 -2.20
N PHE A 152 14.65 5.23 -1.74
CA PHE A 152 13.73 4.56 -0.83
C PHE A 152 13.70 5.20 0.56
N ALA A 153 14.84 5.68 1.08
CA ALA A 153 14.89 6.36 2.37
C ALA A 153 14.08 7.68 2.36
N VAL A 154 14.15 8.45 1.27
CA VAL A 154 13.36 9.68 1.12
C VAL A 154 11.87 9.37 1.06
N LEU A 155 11.44 8.33 0.34
CA LEU A 155 10.02 7.96 0.28
C LEU A 155 9.47 7.51 1.64
N GLN A 156 10.26 6.78 2.43
CA GLN A 156 9.90 6.45 3.83
C GLN A 156 9.79 7.71 4.68
N GLN A 157 10.73 8.64 4.55
CA GLN A 157 10.66 9.91 5.27
C GLN A 157 9.40 10.70 4.90
N LEU A 158 9.07 10.80 3.61
CA LEU A 158 7.84 11.44 3.13
C LEU A 158 6.58 10.77 3.66
N ASN A 159 6.56 9.44 3.75
CA ASN A 159 5.46 8.67 4.31
C ASN A 159 5.24 9.02 5.79
N ARG A 160 6.33 9.05 6.57
CA ARG A 160 6.30 9.36 8.01
C ARG A 160 5.91 10.81 8.28
N ASP A 161 6.37 11.74 7.46
CA ASP A 161 6.04 13.17 7.56
C ASP A 161 4.60 13.47 7.08
N ARG A 162 3.88 12.48 6.54
CA ARG A 162 2.49 12.60 6.04
C ARG A 162 1.63 11.46 6.58
N PRO A 163 1.27 11.50 7.87
CA PRO A 163 0.41 10.49 8.50
C PRO A 163 -1.04 10.69 8.05
N THR A 164 -1.37 10.27 6.83
CA THR A 164 -2.66 10.53 6.17
C THR A 164 -3.87 10.14 7.00
N GLY A 165 -3.86 8.97 7.64
CA GLY A 165 -4.93 8.54 8.54
C GLY A 165 -5.15 9.51 9.70
N GLN A 166 -4.07 10.02 10.32
CA GLN A 166 -4.16 11.01 11.40
C GLN A 166 -4.70 12.35 10.90
N LEU A 167 -4.25 12.82 9.73
CA LEU A 167 -4.73 14.08 9.14
C LEU A 167 -6.23 14.05 8.85
N LEU A 168 -6.74 12.89 8.42
CA LEU A 168 -8.18 12.65 8.25
C LEU A 168 -8.90 12.59 9.61
N ALA A 169 -8.35 11.86 10.58
CA ALA A 169 -8.93 11.72 11.91
C ALA A 169 -9.06 13.05 12.65
N ASP A 170 -8.11 13.98 12.48
CA ASP A 170 -8.16 15.34 13.05
C ASP A 170 -9.37 16.16 12.55
N ARG A 171 -9.97 15.77 11.42
CA ARG A 171 -11.21 16.31 10.87
C ARG A 171 -12.43 15.41 11.12
N ALA A 172 -12.31 14.45 12.03
CA ALA A 172 -13.31 13.42 12.32
C ALA A 172 -13.68 12.54 11.10
N ILE A 173 -12.76 12.40 10.14
CA ILE A 173 -12.89 11.47 9.02
C ILE A 173 -12.14 10.20 9.40
N ILE A 174 -12.89 9.20 9.88
CA ILE A 174 -12.34 7.91 10.30
C ILE A 174 -12.92 6.77 9.44
N PRO A 175 -12.21 5.64 9.33
CA PRO A 175 -12.75 4.49 8.63
C PRO A 175 -14.08 4.01 9.24
N SER A 176 -15.09 3.74 8.42
CA SER A 176 -16.44 3.38 8.88
C SER A 176 -17.21 2.59 7.81
N ASP A 177 -17.97 1.59 8.24
CA ASP A 177 -18.90 0.85 7.37
C ASP A 177 -20.21 1.61 7.11
N ASP A 178 -20.59 2.53 8.01
CA ASP A 178 -21.91 3.18 8.02
C ASP A 178 -21.85 4.68 7.70
N THR A 179 -20.66 5.26 7.68
CA THR A 179 -20.46 6.70 7.45
C THR A 179 -19.81 6.94 6.11
N THR A 180 -20.37 7.89 5.36
CA THR A 180 -19.78 8.39 4.12
C THR A 180 -19.43 9.87 4.26
N TYR A 181 -18.52 10.33 3.41
CA TYR A 181 -17.96 11.68 3.48
C TYR A 181 -18.15 12.42 2.16
N SER A 182 -18.18 13.75 2.26
CA SER A 182 -18.18 14.61 1.08
C SER A 182 -16.77 14.83 0.55
N LEU A 183 -16.63 15.02 -0.76
CA LEU A 183 -15.36 15.37 -1.40
C LEU A 183 -14.75 16.63 -0.77
N ARG A 184 -15.61 17.60 -0.42
CA ARG A 184 -15.17 18.86 0.18
C ARG A 184 -14.46 18.60 1.51
N ASP A 185 -15.07 17.82 2.40
CA ASP A 185 -14.53 17.60 3.75
C ASP A 185 -13.17 16.87 3.69
N ILE A 186 -13.03 15.91 2.77
CA ILE A 186 -11.75 15.21 2.55
C ILE A 186 -10.71 16.15 1.90
N SER A 187 -11.10 16.94 0.90
CA SER A 187 -10.18 17.87 0.19
C SER A 187 -9.69 19.02 1.07
N GLU A 188 -10.39 19.34 2.15
CA GLU A 188 -9.89 20.31 3.14
C GLU A 188 -8.78 19.75 4.02
N ALA A 189 -8.66 18.42 4.10
CA ALA A 189 -7.62 17.72 4.85
C ALA A 189 -6.42 17.33 3.98
N LEU A 190 -6.64 17.03 2.70
CA LEU A 190 -5.66 16.39 1.81
C LEU A 190 -5.51 17.12 0.47
N SER A 191 -4.37 16.93 -0.22
CA SER A 191 -4.06 17.65 -1.48
C SER A 191 -4.87 17.15 -2.68
N ILE A 192 -4.68 15.89 -3.09
CA ILE A 192 -5.35 15.29 -4.25
C ILE A 192 -5.78 13.88 -3.86
N ILE A 193 -7.05 13.56 -4.05
CA ILE A 193 -7.61 12.26 -3.70
C ILE A 193 -8.08 11.48 -4.92
N THR A 194 -7.94 10.17 -4.83
CA THR A 194 -8.40 9.20 -5.82
C THR A 194 -9.34 8.22 -5.15
N CYS A 195 -10.44 7.92 -5.83
CA CYS A 195 -11.39 6.90 -5.41
C CYS A 195 -11.45 5.79 -6.46
N ASP A 196 -11.66 4.57 -6.00
CA ASP A 196 -12.16 3.49 -6.84
C ASP A 196 -13.69 3.46 -6.72
N ASN A 197 -14.37 3.93 -7.77
CA ASN A 197 -15.80 4.24 -7.78
C ASN A 197 -16.19 5.25 -6.68
N THR A 198 -16.60 4.76 -5.52
CA THR A 198 -17.01 5.55 -4.35
C THR A 198 -16.05 5.38 -3.17
N THR A 199 -15.11 4.44 -3.23
CA THR A 199 -14.24 4.10 -2.10
C THR A 199 -12.94 4.88 -2.20
N LEU A 200 -12.56 5.57 -1.13
CA LEU A 200 -11.28 6.26 -1.03
C LEU A 200 -10.13 5.25 -1.15
N SER A 201 -9.28 5.41 -2.16
CA SER A 201 -8.24 4.43 -2.49
C SER A 201 -6.83 4.99 -2.37
N ALA A 202 -6.58 6.22 -2.82
CA ALA A 202 -5.24 6.80 -2.80
C ALA A 202 -5.24 8.31 -2.58
N VAL A 203 -4.10 8.81 -2.10
CA VAL A 203 -3.82 10.23 -1.90
C VAL A 203 -2.51 10.56 -2.60
N SER A 204 -2.52 11.68 -3.32
CA SER A 204 -1.36 12.20 -4.04
C SER A 204 -0.95 13.55 -3.46
N TRP A 205 0.34 13.68 -3.19
CA TRP A 205 0.98 14.86 -2.62
C TRP A 205 1.91 15.49 -3.67
N PRO A 206 1.49 16.59 -4.32
CA PRO A 206 2.37 17.36 -5.19
C PRO A 206 3.44 18.06 -4.36
N LEU A 207 4.70 17.84 -4.69
CA LEU A 207 5.85 18.31 -3.92
C LEU A 207 6.93 18.90 -4.84
N ALA A 208 7.58 19.94 -4.34
CA ALA A 208 8.82 20.49 -4.89
C ALA A 208 9.95 20.25 -3.89
N ALA A 209 11.13 19.89 -4.37
CA ALA A 209 12.32 19.67 -3.56
C ALA A 209 13.10 20.97 -3.41
N ARG A 210 13.45 21.34 -2.19
CA ARG A 210 14.40 22.40 -1.88
C ARG A 210 15.78 21.77 -1.68
N GLY A 211 16.67 21.98 -2.65
CA GLY A 211 17.96 21.30 -2.71
C GLY A 211 17.88 19.95 -3.41
N SER A 212 18.80 19.03 -3.10
CA SER A 212 18.86 17.72 -3.75
C SER A 212 17.73 16.79 -3.28
N PHE A 213 17.36 15.78 -4.07
CA PHE A 213 16.33 14.82 -3.65
C PHE A 213 16.68 14.09 -2.34
N GLN A 214 17.96 13.73 -2.17
CA GLN A 214 18.45 12.90 -1.07
C GLN A 214 18.76 13.63 0.24
N GLU A 215 19.03 14.94 0.18
CA GLU A 215 19.44 15.75 1.35
C GLU A 215 18.54 16.98 1.56
N GLY A 216 17.68 17.29 0.60
CA GLY A 216 16.79 18.44 0.61
C GLY A 216 15.53 18.27 1.44
N ALA A 217 14.71 19.30 1.46
CA ALA A 217 13.39 19.30 2.07
C ALA A 217 12.29 19.32 1.00
N PHE A 218 11.12 18.78 1.29
CA PHE A 218 9.99 18.77 0.37
C PHE A 218 8.88 19.71 0.83
N GLU A 219 8.48 20.61 -0.06
CA GLU A 219 7.41 21.59 0.16
C GLU A 219 6.23 21.29 -0.78
N PRO A 220 4.97 21.57 -0.38
CA PRO A 220 3.83 21.45 -1.28
C PRO A 220 4.03 22.25 -2.56
N ALA A 221 3.85 21.61 -3.71
CA ALA A 221 3.89 22.28 -5.00
C ALA A 221 2.51 22.83 -5.36
N SER A 222 2.44 24.09 -5.77
CA SER A 222 1.23 24.71 -6.29
C SER A 222 1.08 24.49 -7.80
N GLY A 223 -0.16 24.42 -8.29
CA GLY A 223 -0.48 24.49 -9.71
C GLY A 223 -0.54 23.15 -10.45
N LEU A 224 -0.35 22.01 -9.76
CA LEU A 224 -0.74 20.72 -10.28
C LEU A 224 -2.23 20.49 -9.99
N GLU A 225 -3.07 20.70 -11.00
CA GLU A 225 -4.49 20.36 -10.92
C GLU A 225 -4.71 19.00 -11.58
N ARG A 226 -5.06 17.99 -10.77
CA ARG A 226 -5.59 16.72 -11.27
C ARG A 226 -7.05 16.63 -10.86
N ALA A 227 -7.90 16.18 -11.77
CA ALA A 227 -9.30 15.93 -11.45
C ALA A 227 -9.37 14.89 -10.32
N ALA A 228 -10.12 15.21 -9.27
CA ALA A 228 -10.44 14.24 -8.23
C ALA A 228 -11.25 13.11 -8.87
N GLY A 229 -10.76 11.87 -8.76
CA GLY A 229 -11.46 10.69 -9.28
C GLY A 229 -12.65 10.26 -8.42
N CYS A 230 -13.18 11.15 -7.58
CA CYS A 230 -14.14 10.87 -6.53
C CYS A 230 -15.49 11.58 -6.79
N PRO A 231 -16.61 10.98 -6.38
CA PRO A 231 -17.91 11.65 -6.40
C PRO A 231 -17.93 12.83 -5.42
N SER A 232 -18.85 13.78 -5.61
CA SER A 232 -18.98 14.96 -4.72
C SER A 232 -19.38 14.58 -3.29
N ASP A 233 -20.07 13.47 -3.12
CA ASP A 233 -20.58 12.96 -1.85
C ASP A 233 -20.69 11.43 -1.89
N GLY A 234 -20.87 10.79 -0.73
CA GLY A 234 -20.98 9.35 -0.62
C GLY A 234 -19.64 8.61 -0.67
N ILE A 235 -18.52 9.29 -0.36
CA ILE A 235 -17.20 8.67 -0.36
C ILE A 235 -17.08 7.74 0.84
N ILE A 236 -16.76 6.48 0.57
CA ILE A 236 -16.58 5.43 1.59
C ILE A 236 -15.12 5.43 2.02
N TYR A 237 -14.89 5.57 3.32
CA TYR A 237 -13.57 5.31 3.91
C TYR A 237 -13.59 3.94 4.59
N GLN A 238 -13.08 2.93 3.89
CA GLN A 238 -13.22 1.53 4.28
C GLN A 238 -12.51 1.22 5.62
N PRO A 239 -13.18 0.57 6.60
CA PRO A 239 -12.54 0.16 7.84
C PRO A 239 -11.58 -1.00 7.63
N SER A 240 -10.74 -1.22 8.64
CA SER A 240 -9.79 -2.31 8.57
C SER A 240 -10.50 -3.67 8.55
N THR A 241 -10.07 -4.51 7.63
CA THR A 241 -10.45 -5.93 7.49
C THR A 241 -9.53 -6.85 8.29
N ALA A 242 -8.45 -6.31 8.86
CA ALA A 242 -7.55 -7.04 9.74
C ALA A 242 -8.31 -7.45 11.01
N ARG A 243 -8.38 -8.76 11.26
CA ARG A 243 -8.99 -9.25 12.50
C ARG A 243 -8.09 -8.87 13.67
N PRO A 244 -8.62 -8.20 14.71
CA PRO A 244 -7.82 -7.95 15.90
C PRO A 244 -7.32 -9.29 16.45
N VAL A 245 -6.02 -9.36 16.74
CA VAL A 245 -5.42 -10.53 17.39
C VAL A 245 -6.18 -10.74 18.71
N PRO A 246 -6.62 -11.97 19.05
CA PRO A 246 -7.30 -12.22 20.31
C PRO A 246 -6.42 -11.70 21.44
N SER A 247 -6.87 -10.70 22.18
CA SER A 247 -6.12 -10.18 23.33
C SER A 247 -5.98 -11.31 24.35
N GLU A 248 -4.75 -11.73 24.66
CA GLU A 248 -4.48 -12.75 25.70
C GLU A 248 -4.90 -12.29 27.11
N THR A 249 -5.38 -11.05 27.26
CA THR A 249 -5.86 -10.48 28.51
C THR A 249 -7.37 -10.20 28.51
N ALA A 250 -8.17 -11.20 28.17
CA ALA A 250 -9.48 -11.33 28.82
C ALA A 250 -9.30 -12.18 30.09
N SER A 251 -8.73 -11.58 31.14
CA SER A 251 -8.86 -12.12 32.49
C SER A 251 -10.35 -12.12 32.81
N TRP A 252 -10.96 -13.30 32.78
CA TRP A 252 -12.33 -13.55 33.21
C TRP A 252 -12.49 -13.19 34.68
N ASP A 253 -12.73 -11.91 34.99
CA ASP A 253 -12.97 -11.48 36.37
C ASP A 253 -14.40 -11.82 36.77
N SER A 254 -14.55 -12.98 37.41
CA SER A 254 -15.82 -13.54 37.87
C SER A 254 -16.59 -12.67 38.89
N ILE A 255 -16.01 -11.57 39.36
CA ILE A 255 -16.54 -10.75 40.45
C ILE A 255 -17.46 -9.62 39.96
N LEU A 256 -17.39 -9.21 38.69
CA LEU A 256 -18.17 -8.08 38.15
C LEU A 256 -19.49 -8.47 37.46
N ARG A 257 -20.07 -9.64 37.77
CA ARG A 257 -21.39 -9.97 37.20
C ARG A 257 -22.52 -9.39 38.05
N PRO A 258 -23.42 -8.55 37.52
CA PRO A 258 -24.77 -8.47 38.09
C PRO A 258 -25.41 -9.87 38.00
N SER A 259 -26.02 -10.34 39.09
CA SER A 259 -26.66 -11.65 39.15
C SER A 259 -27.57 -11.87 37.93
N PRO A 260 -27.48 -13.01 37.24
CA PRO A 260 -28.37 -13.29 36.11
C PRO A 260 -29.81 -13.18 36.60
N ARG A 261 -30.62 -12.32 35.96
CA ARG A 261 -32.06 -12.30 36.22
C ARG A 261 -32.60 -13.69 35.88
N PRO A 262 -33.51 -14.24 36.69
CA PRO A 262 -34.11 -15.53 36.39
C PRO A 262 -34.77 -15.48 35.01
N ILE A 263 -34.42 -16.43 34.15
CA ILE A 263 -35.06 -16.62 32.85
C ILE A 263 -36.49 -17.07 33.14
N THR A 264 -37.46 -16.17 33.00
CA THR A 264 -38.86 -16.57 32.91
C THR A 264 -39.06 -17.16 31.52
N LEU A 265 -38.92 -18.48 31.40
CA LEU A 265 -39.29 -19.26 30.23
C LEU A 265 -40.81 -19.15 30.03
N SER A 266 -41.27 -18.13 29.31
CA SER A 266 -42.64 -18.11 28.77
C SER A 266 -42.73 -18.65 27.34
N HIS A 267 -41.59 -18.93 26.69
CA HIS A 267 -41.54 -19.62 25.39
C HIS A 267 -40.34 -20.58 25.37
N ASP A 268 -40.61 -21.86 25.59
CA ASP A 268 -39.68 -22.96 25.38
C ASP A 268 -40.27 -23.89 24.31
N GLU A 269 -39.84 -23.72 23.07
CA GLU A 269 -40.26 -24.59 21.96
C GLU A 269 -39.48 -25.93 21.91
N SER A 270 -38.60 -26.21 22.88
CA SER A 270 -37.80 -27.44 22.90
C SER A 270 -38.61 -28.73 23.18
N LYS A 271 -39.91 -28.62 23.48
CA LYS A 271 -40.79 -29.79 23.76
C LYS A 271 -41.52 -30.37 22.54
N VAL A 272 -41.35 -29.82 21.34
CA VAL A 272 -42.05 -30.33 20.14
C VAL A 272 -41.41 -31.60 19.56
N TYR A 273 -40.16 -31.91 19.91
CA TYR A 273 -39.49 -33.14 19.46
C TYR A 273 -39.55 -34.24 20.54
N ARG A 274 -40.74 -34.82 20.75
CA ARG A 274 -40.81 -36.12 21.41
C ARG A 274 -40.28 -37.20 20.45
N ALA A 275 -39.36 -37.99 20.98
CA ALA A 275 -38.72 -39.13 20.34
C ALA A 275 -39.73 -40.09 19.69
N GLN A 276 -39.58 -40.33 18.38
CA GLN A 276 -39.97 -41.60 17.79
C GLN A 276 -38.92 -42.65 18.18
N GLN A 277 -39.39 -43.78 18.70
CA GLN A 277 -38.55 -44.89 19.15
C GLN A 277 -37.59 -45.39 18.04
N PRO A 278 -36.40 -45.88 18.39
CA PRO A 278 -35.44 -46.35 17.40
C PRO A 278 -35.93 -47.63 16.72
N ALA A 279 -36.02 -47.59 15.39
CA ALA A 279 -36.13 -48.78 14.56
C ALA A 279 -34.81 -49.60 14.64
N ASP A 280 -34.96 -50.92 14.65
CA ASP A 280 -33.92 -51.93 14.84
C ASP A 280 -32.65 -51.64 13.99
N PRO A 281 -31.45 -51.53 14.61
CA PRO A 281 -30.20 -51.21 13.90
C PRO A 281 -29.82 -52.20 12.79
N ARG A 282 -30.45 -53.39 12.75
CA ARG A 282 -30.26 -54.36 11.66
C ARG A 282 -30.84 -53.91 10.31
N GLN A 283 -31.87 -53.07 10.28
CA GLN A 283 -32.45 -52.58 9.02
C GLN A 283 -31.57 -51.53 8.33
N LYS A 284 -30.82 -50.73 9.09
CA LYS A 284 -29.90 -49.72 8.50
C LYS A 284 -28.72 -50.38 7.78
N LEU A 285 -28.19 -51.49 8.29
CA LEU A 285 -27.08 -52.21 7.65
C LEU A 285 -27.47 -52.91 6.34
N ALA A 286 -28.75 -53.27 6.16
CA ALA A 286 -29.23 -53.84 4.90
C ALA A 286 -29.29 -52.79 3.77
N MET A 287 -29.78 -51.58 4.07
CA MET A 287 -29.87 -50.51 3.06
C MET A 287 -28.51 -49.99 2.58
N PHE A 288 -27.48 -50.00 3.44
CA PHE A 288 -26.13 -49.66 2.99
C PHE A 288 -25.53 -50.72 2.04
N LYS A 289 -25.92 -51.99 2.19
CA LYS A 289 -25.40 -53.07 1.36
C LYS A 289 -26.04 -53.11 -0.04
N GLU A 290 -27.31 -52.71 -0.16
CA GLU A 290 -27.98 -52.56 -1.47
C GLU A 290 -27.42 -51.36 -2.26
N GLY A 291 -27.16 -50.23 -1.60
CA GLY A 291 -26.65 -49.02 -2.27
C GLY A 291 -25.23 -49.15 -2.84
N ASP A 292 -24.39 -50.03 -2.28
CA ASP A 292 -23.06 -50.29 -2.82
C ASP A 292 -23.11 -51.25 -4.03
N ALA A 293 -24.03 -52.21 -4.06
CA ALA A 293 -24.20 -53.13 -5.19
C ALA A 293 -24.73 -52.42 -6.45
N GLU A 294 -25.71 -51.51 -6.30
CA GLU A 294 -26.27 -50.72 -7.40
C GLU A 294 -25.22 -49.79 -8.06
N LYS A 295 -24.23 -49.36 -7.28
CA LYS A 295 -23.17 -48.45 -7.73
C LYS A 295 -22.09 -49.17 -8.55
N ASP A 296 -21.84 -50.44 -8.23
CA ASP A 296 -20.89 -51.28 -8.96
C ASP A 296 -21.48 -51.74 -10.30
N GLU A 297 -22.77 -52.08 -10.37
CA GLU A 297 -23.46 -52.39 -11.64
C GLU A 297 -23.45 -51.19 -12.62
N TRP A 298 -23.67 -49.97 -12.12
CA TRP A 298 -23.58 -48.74 -12.93
C TRP A 298 -22.17 -48.43 -13.44
N ARG A 299 -21.13 -48.85 -12.71
CA ARG A 299 -19.73 -48.69 -13.14
C ARG A 299 -19.36 -49.70 -14.22
N GLU A 300 -19.83 -50.93 -14.12
CA GLU A 300 -19.59 -51.98 -15.13
C GLU A 300 -20.31 -51.68 -16.46
N GLU A 301 -21.56 -51.18 -16.43
CA GLU A 301 -22.27 -50.77 -17.66
C GLU A 301 -21.59 -49.61 -18.39
N ARG A 302 -20.99 -48.66 -17.66
CA ARG A 302 -20.24 -47.54 -18.26
C ARG A 302 -18.90 -47.96 -18.83
N ALA A 303 -18.25 -48.97 -18.26
CA ALA A 303 -17.00 -49.51 -18.77
C ALA A 303 -17.22 -50.30 -20.09
N GLN A 304 -18.37 -50.99 -20.22
CA GLN A 304 -18.70 -51.76 -21.42
C GLN A 304 -19.15 -50.91 -22.61
N LYS A 305 -19.63 -49.67 -22.40
CA LYS A 305 -20.12 -48.76 -23.47
C LYS A 305 -19.04 -47.90 -24.14
N LYS A 306 -17.75 -48.09 -23.83
CA LYS A 306 -16.68 -47.16 -24.27
C LYS A 306 -15.53 -47.80 -25.04
N PHE A 307 -15.77 -48.79 -25.90
CA PHE A 307 -14.85 -49.14 -26.99
C PHE A 307 -15.61 -49.67 -28.21
N GLY A 308 -16.05 -48.75 -29.07
CA GLY A 308 -16.41 -49.01 -30.46
C GLY A 308 -15.49 -48.19 -31.35
N ARG A 309 -14.41 -48.82 -31.79
CA ARG A 309 -13.47 -48.36 -32.82
C ARG A 309 -14.22 -48.35 -34.15
N ASP A 310 -14.32 -47.20 -34.80
CA ASP A 310 -14.57 -47.16 -36.25
C ASP A 310 -13.44 -46.38 -36.91
N GLU A 311 -12.61 -47.15 -37.60
CA GLU A 311 -11.67 -46.73 -38.63
C GLU A 311 -12.44 -46.40 -39.90
N LEU A 312 -12.17 -45.23 -40.49
CA LEU A 312 -11.86 -45.00 -41.91
C LEU A 312 -11.84 -43.49 -42.19
#